data_AF-A0A6J6ZK17-F1
#
_entry.id   AF-A0A6J6ZK17-F1
#
_cell.length_a   1.000
_cell.length_b   1.000
_cell.length_c   1.000
_cell.angle_alpha   90.00
_cell.angle_beta   90.00
_cell.angle_gamma   90.00
#
_symmetry.space_group_name_H-M   'P 1'
#
loop_
_entity.id
_entity.type
_entity.pdbx_description
1 polymer ?
#
loop_
_entity_poly.entity_id
_entity_poly.type
_entity_poly.pdbx_seq_one_letter_code
_entity_poly.pdbx_strand_id
1 'polypeptide(L)'
;MRVVKSAILAVFVISLTFSIIQTPNSPIFTFYSLHTRAWELAAGALIVFIPKNHLMASKAFYKICAIIGALLITWAAYSFTSESAFPGYLALIPVLGSFLLITSIGDWPALFKRLFNNKVMHHLGAISYPLYLWHWPCLAVPALVLERPIQLNEKLMAIAVTILLSELTHRFVEQPFRYSKIDLSKTFSTLVAATTCLILVGTLILNTHTTNIFVKEMNLNLELSQVTSLPVIHSDGCHVNWNREISGECLYGDLTSKKTIVLFGDSHAAQWFDAVEGIAKNQGYKLISLTKSACSALKLPISNRGSYNEDECREWQNNSIERIKELKPEVLIASAFSHYNLELKANSKDFYYLKTQQELHQQLLGYVNKMVYLTDTPKPVKNIPRCLSHNSLESCNQINRSSSVVYKELIKIDPYQWFCDKSCSAVKENYIVYRDASHITRAAAKAATDQLEEALIQKQVFNLSGEIPSRF
;
A
#
# COMPACT_ATOMS: atom_id res chain seq x y z
N MET A 1 17.97 14.76 -40.03
CA MET A 1 18.22 15.29 -38.66
C MET A 1 17.06 16.10 -38.07
N ARG A 2 16.47 17.10 -38.77
CA ARG A 2 15.34 17.89 -38.23
C ARG A 2 14.11 17.04 -37.89
N VAL A 3 13.70 16.14 -38.78
CA VAL A 3 12.57 15.21 -38.57
C VAL A 3 12.78 14.33 -37.33
N VAL A 4 13.99 13.78 -37.16
CA VAL A 4 14.35 12.94 -36.01
C VAL A 4 14.27 13.74 -34.70
N LYS A 5 14.81 14.97 -34.68
CA LYS A 5 14.70 15.87 -33.52
C LYS A 5 13.24 16.16 -33.18
N SER A 6 12.41 16.49 -34.17
CA SER A 6 10.99 16.75 -33.97
C SER A 6 10.23 15.53 -33.45
N ALA A 7 10.54 14.32 -33.95
CA ALA A 7 9.93 13.08 -33.48
C ALA A 7 10.29 12.79 -32.00
N ILE A 8 11.56 12.94 -31.62
CA ILE A 8 12.00 12.75 -30.23
C ILE A 8 11.35 13.79 -29.31
N LEU A 9 11.25 15.04 -29.77
CA LEU A 9 10.57 16.09 -29.00
C LEU A 9 9.06 15.79 -28.83
N ALA A 10 8.41 15.27 -29.86
CA ALA A 10 7.02 14.84 -29.76
C ALA A 10 6.86 13.70 -28.74
N VAL A 11 7.74 12.68 -28.77
CA VAL A 11 7.76 11.61 -27.77
C VAL A 11 7.96 12.18 -26.37
N PHE A 12 8.91 13.10 -26.19
CA PHE A 12 9.17 13.74 -24.91
C PHE A 12 7.91 14.43 -24.36
N VAL A 13 7.27 15.29 -25.15
CA VAL A 13 6.10 16.06 -24.71
C VAL A 13 4.91 15.13 -24.43
N ILE A 14 4.57 14.26 -25.38
CA ILE A 14 3.41 13.37 -25.26
C ILE A 14 3.56 12.44 -24.05
N SER A 15 4.72 11.80 -23.92
CA SER A 15 4.98 10.85 -22.83
C SER A 15 5.02 11.53 -21.45
N LEU A 16 5.59 12.73 -21.35
CA LEU A 16 5.59 13.51 -20.11
C LEU A 16 4.17 13.93 -19.72
N THR A 17 3.36 14.39 -20.67
CA THR A 17 1.95 14.76 -20.42
C THR A 17 1.17 13.55 -19.89
N PHE A 18 1.32 12.38 -20.50
CA PHE A 18 0.68 11.15 -19.98
C PHE A 18 1.19 10.79 -18.59
N SER A 19 2.49 10.90 -18.33
CA SER A 19 3.06 10.66 -16.99
C SER A 19 2.38 11.51 -15.93
N ILE A 20 2.23 12.82 -16.16
CA ILE A 20 1.67 13.76 -15.19
C ILE A 20 0.17 13.50 -14.96
N ILE A 21 -0.60 13.26 -16.02
CA ILE A 21 -2.06 13.08 -15.92
C ILE A 21 -2.41 11.73 -15.29
N GLN A 22 -1.65 10.67 -15.57
CA GLN A 22 -1.99 9.32 -15.14
C GLN A 22 -1.49 8.96 -13.73
N THR A 23 -0.38 9.57 -13.29
CA THR A 23 0.23 9.25 -11.99
C THR A 23 -0.72 9.41 -10.79
N PRO A 24 -1.55 10.48 -10.67
CA PRO A 24 -2.45 10.63 -9.52
C PRO A 24 -3.50 9.53 -9.38
N ASN A 25 -3.92 8.94 -10.51
CA ASN A 25 -5.00 7.95 -10.55
C ASN A 25 -4.47 6.51 -10.53
N SER A 26 -3.29 6.27 -11.10
CA SER A 26 -2.73 4.91 -11.26
C SER A 26 -1.20 4.93 -11.29
N PRO A 27 -0.53 5.19 -10.15
CA PRO A 27 0.92 5.35 -10.10
C PRO A 27 1.67 4.07 -10.50
N ILE A 28 1.19 2.89 -10.09
CA ILE A 28 1.78 1.59 -10.44
C ILE A 28 1.76 1.36 -11.95
N PHE A 29 0.60 1.53 -12.58
CA PHE A 29 0.47 1.40 -14.02
C PHE A 29 1.37 2.41 -14.76
N THR A 30 1.41 3.64 -14.28
CA THR A 30 2.24 4.72 -14.85
C THR A 30 3.73 4.43 -14.72
N PHE A 31 4.17 3.79 -13.64
CA PHE A 31 5.57 3.43 -13.42
C PHE A 31 6.03 2.31 -14.36
N TYR A 32 5.22 1.28 -14.57
CA TYR A 32 5.57 0.12 -15.41
C TYR A 32 5.27 0.31 -16.90
N SER A 33 4.53 1.35 -17.27
CA SER A 33 4.15 1.61 -18.65
C SER A 33 5.22 2.36 -19.43
N LEU A 34 5.49 1.90 -20.66
CA LEU A 34 6.48 2.54 -21.54
C LEU A 34 6.03 3.94 -21.98
N HIS A 35 4.76 4.13 -22.34
CA HIS A 35 4.26 5.39 -22.90
C HIS A 35 4.33 6.55 -21.91
N THR A 36 4.36 6.30 -20.60
CA THR A 36 4.50 7.31 -19.53
C THR A 36 5.95 7.52 -19.08
N ARG A 37 6.87 6.64 -19.47
CA ARG A 37 8.30 6.69 -19.09
C ARG A 37 9.22 7.02 -20.26
N ALA A 38 8.75 6.91 -21.50
CA ALA A 38 9.54 7.13 -22.71
C ALA A 38 10.16 8.54 -22.80
N TRP A 39 9.53 9.56 -22.20
CA TRP A 39 10.09 10.91 -22.17
C TRP A 39 11.45 11.01 -21.46
N GLU A 40 11.74 10.13 -20.49
CA GLU A 40 13.03 10.11 -19.78
C GLU A 40 14.18 9.72 -20.72
N LEU A 41 13.94 8.71 -21.57
CA LEU A 41 14.87 8.30 -22.63
C LEU A 41 14.97 9.37 -23.72
N ALA A 42 13.85 9.98 -24.09
CA ALA A 42 13.82 11.07 -25.06
C ALA A 42 14.64 12.28 -24.58
N ALA A 43 14.59 12.60 -23.29
CA ALA A 43 15.40 13.66 -22.68
C ALA A 43 16.90 13.42 -22.90
N GLY A 44 17.37 12.20 -22.64
CA GLY A 44 18.76 11.81 -22.93
C GLY A 44 19.11 11.89 -24.42
N ALA A 45 18.21 11.44 -25.31
CA ALA A 45 18.42 11.50 -26.75
C ALA A 45 18.50 12.94 -27.30
N LEU A 46 17.77 13.89 -26.69
CA LEU A 46 17.80 15.30 -27.08
C LEU A 46 19.17 15.96 -26.89
N ILE A 47 20.01 15.43 -26.00
CA ILE A 47 21.37 15.94 -25.74
C ILE A 47 22.21 15.94 -27.02
N VAL A 48 22.05 14.95 -27.90
CA VAL A 48 22.80 14.83 -29.16
C VAL A 48 22.57 16.02 -30.10
N PHE A 49 21.42 16.69 -30.00
CA PHE A 49 21.08 17.85 -30.82
C PHE A 49 21.53 19.18 -30.23
N ILE A 50 22.19 19.16 -29.07
CA ILE A 50 22.80 20.34 -28.47
C ILE A 50 24.13 20.60 -29.19
N PRO A 51 24.29 21.72 -29.90
CA PRO A 51 25.50 21.99 -30.68
C PRO A 51 26.72 22.12 -29.75
N LYS A 52 27.81 21.42 -30.07
CA LYS A 52 29.10 21.55 -29.34
C LYS A 52 29.65 22.99 -29.31
N ASN A 53 29.24 23.82 -30.27
CA ASN A 53 29.75 25.19 -30.45
C ASN A 53 28.84 26.31 -29.90
N HIS A 54 27.79 26.03 -29.12
CA HIS A 54 27.11 27.09 -28.34
C HIS A 54 27.77 27.30 -26.96
N LEU A 55 29.09 27.48 -27.01
CA LEU A 55 29.95 28.06 -25.97
C LEU A 55 29.85 29.59 -26.00
N MET A 56 28.70 30.15 -25.64
CA MET A 56 28.68 31.47 -24.97
C MET A 56 28.65 31.31 -23.45
N ALA A 57 28.40 30.09 -22.97
CA ALA A 57 28.46 29.75 -21.57
C ALA A 57 29.92 29.52 -21.15
N SER A 58 30.35 30.20 -20.09
CA SER A 58 31.69 30.04 -19.53
C SER A 58 31.87 28.64 -18.93
N LYS A 59 33.12 28.18 -18.77
CA LYS A 59 33.41 26.92 -18.03
C LYS A 59 32.81 26.92 -16.62
N ALA A 60 32.58 28.11 -16.03
CA ALA A 60 31.90 28.24 -14.75
C ALA A 60 30.43 27.81 -14.82
N PHE A 61 29.72 28.11 -15.92
CA PHE A 61 28.35 27.67 -16.13
C PHE A 61 28.23 26.14 -16.11
N TYR A 62 29.06 25.42 -16.87
CA TYR A 62 29.02 23.95 -16.88
C TYR A 62 29.40 23.32 -15.53
N LYS A 63 30.33 23.93 -14.79
CA LYS A 63 30.62 23.52 -13.40
C LYS A 63 29.40 23.66 -12.50
N ILE A 64 28.69 24.78 -12.61
CA ILE A 64 27.45 25.03 -11.86
C ILE A 64 26.37 24.02 -12.27
N CYS A 65 26.18 23.76 -13.56
CA CYS A 65 25.25 22.72 -14.05
C CYS A 65 25.58 21.35 -13.46
N ALA A 66 26.86 20.96 -13.41
CA ALA A 66 27.26 19.69 -12.81
C ALA A 66 26.90 19.62 -11.32
N ILE A 67 27.19 20.68 -10.56
CA ILE A 67 26.87 20.76 -9.12
C ILE A 67 25.35 20.71 -8.91
N ILE A 68 24.59 21.53 -9.63
CA ILE A 68 23.12 21.51 -9.57
C ILE A 68 22.60 20.12 -9.93
N GLY A 69 23.13 19.50 -10.99
CA GLY A 69 22.69 18.17 -11.39
C GLY A 69 22.93 17.11 -10.32
N ALA A 70 24.10 17.11 -9.69
CA ALA A 70 24.40 16.22 -8.56
C ALA A 70 23.52 16.52 -7.34
N LEU A 71 23.25 17.80 -7.04
CA LEU A 71 22.37 18.19 -5.94
C LEU A 71 20.93 17.74 -6.20
N LEU A 72 20.40 17.86 -7.42
CA LEU A 72 19.05 17.41 -7.77
C LEU A 72 18.91 15.90 -7.61
N ILE A 73 19.89 15.11 -8.08
CA ILE A 73 19.87 13.64 -7.91
C ILE A 73 19.98 13.26 -6.44
N THR A 74 20.89 13.89 -5.70
CA THR A 74 21.09 13.61 -4.27
C THR A 74 19.83 13.96 -3.48
N TRP A 75 19.27 15.15 -3.72
CA TRP A 75 18.02 15.58 -3.10
C TRP A 75 16.88 14.61 -3.43
N ALA A 76 16.72 14.20 -4.70
CA ALA A 76 15.69 13.23 -5.08
C ALA A 76 15.87 11.88 -4.34
N ALA A 77 17.11 11.41 -4.18
CA ALA A 77 17.40 10.16 -3.48
C ALA A 77 17.07 10.19 -1.98
N TYR A 78 17.13 11.34 -1.32
CA TYR A 78 16.81 11.50 0.11
C TYR A 78 15.38 11.99 0.37
N SER A 79 14.80 12.74 -0.56
CA SER A 79 13.48 13.36 -0.40
C SER A 79 12.34 12.51 -0.93
N PHE A 80 12.59 11.65 -1.94
CA PHE A 80 11.54 10.77 -2.46
C PHE A 80 11.34 9.57 -1.56
N THR A 81 10.10 9.37 -1.14
CA THR A 81 9.66 8.26 -0.30
C THR A 81 8.66 7.40 -1.05
N SER A 82 8.20 6.31 -0.45
CA SER A 82 7.09 5.49 -0.97
C SER A 82 5.76 6.25 -1.10
N GLU A 83 5.71 7.49 -0.62
CA GLU A 83 4.53 8.37 -0.57
C GLU A 83 4.49 9.35 -1.74
N SER A 84 5.66 9.57 -2.36
CA SER A 84 5.80 10.45 -3.50
C SER A 84 5.04 9.86 -4.70
N ALA A 85 4.14 10.65 -5.29
CA ALA A 85 3.44 10.29 -6.52
C ALA A 85 4.44 10.25 -7.71
N PHE A 86 5.12 9.11 -7.84
CA PHE A 86 6.17 8.86 -8.81
C PHE A 86 5.64 7.94 -9.94
N PRO A 87 6.03 8.13 -11.22
CA PRO A 87 7.01 9.09 -11.73
C PRO A 87 6.50 10.54 -11.83
N GLY A 88 5.31 10.77 -12.39
CA GLY A 88 4.67 12.09 -12.47
C GLY A 88 5.59 13.24 -12.87
N TYR A 89 5.35 14.41 -12.28
CA TYR A 89 6.25 15.57 -12.39
C TYR A 89 7.50 15.43 -11.51
N LEU A 90 7.47 14.60 -10.46
CA LEU A 90 8.60 14.42 -9.55
C LEU A 90 9.81 13.82 -10.26
N ALA A 91 9.59 12.93 -11.23
CA ALA A 91 10.63 12.36 -12.07
C ALA A 91 11.40 13.41 -12.90
N LEU A 92 10.85 14.62 -13.12
CA LEU A 92 11.59 15.72 -13.76
C LEU A 92 12.88 16.07 -13.01
N ILE A 93 12.89 15.93 -11.69
CA ILE A 93 14.01 16.33 -10.83
C ILE A 93 15.24 15.44 -11.08
N PRO A 94 15.20 14.11 -10.91
CA PRO A 94 16.34 13.25 -11.22
C PRO A 94 16.67 13.21 -12.72
N VAL A 95 15.67 13.37 -13.61
CA VAL A 95 15.91 13.42 -15.07
C VAL A 95 16.67 14.68 -15.45
N LEU A 96 16.25 15.85 -14.95
CA LEU A 96 16.96 17.11 -15.16
C LEU A 96 18.36 17.05 -14.55
N GLY A 97 18.49 16.48 -13.35
CA GLY A 97 19.79 16.30 -12.70
C GLY A 97 20.76 15.47 -13.54
N SER A 98 20.27 14.35 -14.10
CA SER A 98 21.03 13.48 -15.00
C SER A 98 21.37 14.19 -16.31
N PHE A 99 20.41 14.92 -16.90
CA PHE A 99 20.61 15.70 -18.11
C PHE A 99 21.70 16.76 -17.94
N LEU A 100 21.68 17.51 -16.84
CA LEU A 100 22.70 18.52 -16.50
C LEU A 100 24.09 17.90 -16.28
N LEU A 101 24.19 16.74 -15.63
CA LEU A 101 25.47 16.06 -15.42
C LEU A 101 26.07 15.55 -16.74
N ILE A 102 25.26 14.94 -17.60
CA ILE A 102 25.73 14.41 -18.90
C ILE A 102 26.16 15.55 -19.82
N THR A 103 25.37 16.63 -19.90
CA THR A 103 25.69 17.80 -20.74
C THR A 103 26.94 18.54 -20.28
N SER A 104 27.31 18.47 -19.00
CA SER A 104 28.46 19.17 -18.42
C SER A 104 29.73 18.32 -18.27
N ILE A 105 29.72 17.06 -18.73
CA ILE A 105 30.77 16.06 -18.43
C ILE A 105 32.21 16.51 -18.71
N GLY A 106 32.45 17.34 -19.73
CA GLY A 106 33.79 17.85 -20.05
C GLY A 106 34.38 18.81 -19.01
N ASP A 107 33.54 19.60 -18.35
CA ASP A 107 33.93 20.72 -17.48
C ASP A 107 33.61 20.47 -16.00
N TRP A 108 33.42 19.21 -15.59
CA TRP A 108 33.16 18.85 -14.20
C TRP A 108 34.20 19.43 -13.21
N PRO A 109 33.78 19.78 -11.98
CA PRO A 109 34.69 20.16 -10.90
C PRO A 109 35.75 19.08 -10.62
N ALA A 110 36.91 19.49 -10.10
CA ALA A 110 38.02 18.58 -9.84
C ALA A 110 37.65 17.42 -8.90
N LEU A 111 36.82 17.68 -7.89
CA LEU A 111 36.29 16.67 -6.97
C LEU A 111 35.50 15.59 -7.71
N PHE A 112 34.59 15.99 -8.60
CA PHE A 112 33.74 15.05 -9.35
C PHE A 112 34.60 14.20 -10.28
N LYS A 113 35.57 14.81 -10.97
CA LYS A 113 36.53 14.08 -11.78
C LYS A 113 37.29 13.04 -10.95
N ARG A 114 37.78 13.40 -9.76
CA ARG A 114 38.50 12.45 -8.89
C ARG A 114 37.60 11.31 -8.39
N LEU A 115 36.36 11.61 -8.03
CA LEU A 115 35.42 10.63 -7.48
C LEU A 115 34.89 9.67 -8.54
N PHE A 116 34.51 10.15 -9.72
CA PHE A 116 33.83 9.35 -10.74
C PHE A 116 34.74 8.85 -11.87
N ASN A 117 35.91 9.45 -12.10
CA ASN A 117 36.86 9.03 -13.13
C ASN A 117 37.89 8.02 -12.58
N ASN A 118 37.42 6.99 -11.89
CA ASN A 118 38.27 5.91 -11.39
C ASN A 118 37.81 4.55 -11.95
N LYS A 119 38.71 3.56 -11.92
CA LYS A 119 38.45 2.24 -12.51
C LYS A 119 37.22 1.55 -11.90
N VAL A 120 36.99 1.71 -10.61
CA VAL A 120 35.85 1.10 -9.91
C VAL A 120 34.53 1.69 -10.39
N MET A 121 34.44 3.03 -10.45
CA MET A 121 33.22 3.71 -10.91
C MET A 121 32.91 3.43 -12.37
N HIS A 122 33.94 3.39 -13.23
CA HIS A 122 33.77 2.98 -14.62
C HIS A 122 33.27 1.54 -14.75
N HIS A 123 33.82 0.64 -13.93
CA HIS A 123 33.44 -0.77 -13.93
C HIS A 123 31.99 -0.97 -13.45
N LEU A 124 31.61 -0.33 -12.34
CA LEU A 124 30.22 -0.31 -11.86
C LEU A 124 29.26 0.28 -12.90
N GLY A 125 29.68 1.33 -13.60
CA GLY A 125 28.93 1.89 -14.72
C GLY A 125 28.76 0.90 -15.87
N ALA A 126 29.80 0.13 -16.20
CA ALA A 126 29.77 -0.86 -17.27
C ALA A 126 28.80 -2.01 -16.99
N ILE A 127 28.68 -2.45 -15.73
CA ILE A 127 27.76 -3.53 -15.30
C ILE A 127 26.42 -3.00 -14.77
N SER A 128 26.12 -1.71 -14.91
CA SER A 128 24.97 -1.07 -14.26
C SER A 128 23.62 -1.67 -14.64
N TYR A 129 23.43 -2.07 -15.90
CA TYR A 129 22.21 -2.71 -16.37
C TYR A 129 21.96 -4.09 -15.72
N PRO A 130 22.88 -5.07 -15.77
CA PRO A 130 22.68 -6.34 -15.09
C PRO A 130 22.65 -6.20 -13.57
N LEU A 131 23.31 -5.20 -12.99
CA LEU A 131 23.20 -4.86 -11.56
C LEU A 131 21.77 -4.46 -11.20
N TYR A 132 21.15 -3.59 -11.99
CA TYR A 132 19.73 -3.26 -11.85
C TYR A 132 18.82 -4.49 -12.05
N LEU A 133 19.17 -5.43 -12.93
CA LEU A 133 18.35 -6.63 -13.12
C LEU A 133 18.39 -7.57 -11.89
N TRP A 134 19.58 -7.83 -11.35
CA TRP A 134 19.77 -8.86 -10.31
C TRP A 134 19.54 -8.37 -8.89
N HIS A 135 19.65 -7.06 -8.62
CA HIS A 135 19.49 -6.56 -7.25
C HIS A 135 18.10 -6.87 -6.68
N TRP A 136 17.04 -6.76 -7.51
CA TRP A 136 15.67 -6.96 -7.05
C TRP A 136 15.42 -8.42 -6.65
N PRO A 137 15.66 -9.45 -7.50
CA PRO A 137 15.51 -10.84 -7.09
C PRO A 137 16.35 -11.21 -5.87
N CYS A 138 17.61 -10.76 -5.82
CA CYS A 138 18.53 -11.11 -4.73
C CYS A 138 18.12 -10.50 -3.38
N LEU A 139 17.44 -9.35 -3.38
CA LEU A 139 17.01 -8.66 -2.15
C LEU A 139 15.55 -8.97 -1.78
N ALA A 140 14.64 -8.97 -2.77
CA ALA A 140 13.22 -9.10 -2.55
C ALA A 140 12.79 -10.55 -2.31
N VAL A 141 13.29 -11.51 -3.10
CA VAL A 141 12.87 -12.92 -2.98
C VAL A 141 13.18 -13.51 -1.59
N PRO A 142 14.38 -13.31 -1.00
CA PRO A 142 14.63 -13.79 0.36
C PRO A 142 13.71 -13.16 1.40
N ALA A 143 13.46 -11.84 1.33
CA ALA A 143 12.53 -11.17 2.23
C ALA A 143 11.08 -11.71 2.10
N LEU A 144 10.70 -12.06 0.87
CA LEU A 144 9.42 -12.67 0.56
C LEU A 144 9.33 -14.09 1.13
N VAL A 145 10.32 -14.95 0.89
CA VAL A 145 10.31 -16.36 1.33
C VAL A 145 10.45 -16.48 2.85
N LEU A 146 11.29 -15.65 3.47
CA LEU A 146 11.51 -15.67 4.92
C LEU A 146 10.38 -14.99 5.71
N GLU A 147 9.47 -14.29 5.02
CA GLU A 147 8.37 -13.51 5.63
C GLU A 147 8.85 -12.50 6.69
N ARG A 148 10.10 -12.05 6.58
CA ARG A 148 10.72 -11.07 7.47
C ARG A 148 11.68 -10.16 6.71
N PRO A 149 12.01 -8.99 7.26
CA PRO A 149 13.11 -8.19 6.74
C PRO A 149 14.42 -9.00 6.74
N ILE A 150 15.20 -8.86 5.68
CA ILE A 150 16.56 -9.41 5.60
C ILE A 150 17.49 -8.66 6.55
N GLN A 151 18.29 -9.41 7.31
CA GLN A 151 19.27 -8.92 8.25
C GLN A 151 20.47 -8.29 7.52
N LEU A 152 21.33 -7.58 8.26
CA LEU A 152 22.46 -6.85 7.65
C LEU A 152 23.44 -7.79 6.93
N ASN A 153 23.78 -8.93 7.54
CA ASN A 153 24.61 -9.97 6.93
C ASN A 153 24.00 -10.53 5.63
N GLU A 154 22.69 -10.81 5.64
CA GLU A 154 21.94 -11.30 4.48
C GLU A 154 21.91 -10.24 3.36
N LYS A 155 21.75 -8.95 3.70
CA LYS A 155 21.84 -7.84 2.74
C LYS A 155 23.23 -7.74 2.11
N LEU A 156 24.29 -7.80 2.91
CA LEU A 156 25.67 -7.75 2.42
C LEU A 156 25.96 -8.94 1.49
N MET A 157 25.50 -10.13 1.85
CA MET A 157 25.59 -11.31 0.99
C MET A 157 24.81 -11.14 -0.31
N ALA A 158 23.57 -10.64 -0.25
CA ALA A 158 22.76 -10.39 -1.43
C ALA A 158 23.39 -9.35 -2.38
N ILE A 159 24.03 -8.31 -1.85
CA ILE A 159 24.79 -7.33 -2.65
C ILE A 159 25.98 -8.01 -3.34
N ALA A 160 26.74 -8.83 -2.62
CA ALA A 160 27.87 -9.56 -3.20
C ALA A 160 27.43 -10.53 -4.32
N VAL A 161 26.33 -11.27 -4.10
CA VAL A 161 25.72 -12.15 -5.10
C VAL A 161 25.21 -11.35 -6.29
N THR A 162 24.57 -10.20 -6.07
CA THR A 162 24.11 -9.30 -7.13
C THR A 162 25.27 -8.88 -8.03
N ILE A 163 26.37 -8.40 -7.44
CA ILE A 163 27.57 -7.99 -8.20
C ILE A 163 28.12 -9.18 -8.98
N LEU A 164 28.28 -10.35 -8.35
CA LEU A 164 28.78 -11.55 -9.02
C LEU A 164 27.93 -11.95 -10.23
N LEU A 165 26.60 -12.04 -10.06
CA LEU A 165 25.68 -12.36 -11.15
C LEU A 165 25.71 -11.29 -12.24
N SER A 166 25.92 -10.03 -11.86
CA SER A 166 26.05 -8.93 -12.80
C SER A 166 27.32 -9.02 -13.63
N GLU A 167 28.47 -9.37 -13.03
CA GLU A 167 29.72 -9.64 -13.75
C GLU A 167 29.56 -10.78 -14.75
N LEU A 168 28.97 -11.89 -14.31
CA LEU A 168 28.79 -13.07 -15.15
C LEU A 168 27.87 -12.74 -16.32
N THR A 169 26.75 -12.05 -16.07
CA THR A 169 25.82 -11.62 -17.11
C THR A 169 26.48 -10.64 -18.07
N HIS A 170 27.23 -9.66 -17.55
CA HIS A 170 27.93 -8.68 -18.36
C HIS A 170 28.97 -9.36 -19.28
N ARG A 171 29.81 -10.23 -18.72
CA ARG A 171 30.91 -10.88 -19.43
C ARG A 171 30.44 -11.94 -20.43
N PHE A 172 29.46 -12.77 -20.07
CA PHE A 172 29.06 -13.94 -20.86
C PHE A 172 27.81 -13.74 -21.70
N VAL A 173 27.00 -12.73 -21.42
CA VAL A 173 25.80 -12.42 -22.20
C VAL A 173 25.97 -11.07 -22.88
N GLU A 174 26.10 -9.99 -22.11
CA GLU A 174 26.03 -8.64 -22.66
C GLU A 174 27.17 -8.32 -23.65
N GLN A 175 28.42 -8.58 -23.26
CA GLN A 175 29.60 -8.26 -24.09
C GLN A 175 29.65 -9.07 -25.40
N PRO A 176 29.39 -10.40 -25.40
CA PRO A 176 29.30 -11.17 -26.64
C PRO A 176 28.23 -10.64 -27.60
N PHE A 177 27.03 -10.33 -27.10
CA PHE A 177 25.95 -9.81 -27.96
C PHE A 177 26.24 -8.39 -28.46
N ARG A 178 26.80 -7.52 -27.61
CA ARG A 178 27.14 -6.13 -27.93
C ARG A 178 28.09 -6.01 -29.12
N TYR A 179 29.07 -6.90 -29.22
CA TYR A 179 30.05 -6.89 -30.32
C TYR A 179 29.74 -7.88 -31.44
N SER A 180 28.68 -8.69 -31.29
CA SER A 180 28.25 -9.58 -32.36
C SER A 180 27.67 -8.78 -33.53
N LYS A 181 27.96 -9.22 -34.75
CA LYS A 181 27.36 -8.69 -35.98
C LYS A 181 26.23 -9.60 -36.42
N ILE A 182 25.17 -9.68 -35.62
CA ILE A 182 23.98 -10.45 -35.98
C ILE A 182 23.17 -9.66 -36.99
N ASP A 183 22.72 -10.34 -38.05
CA ASP A 183 21.91 -9.74 -39.10
C ASP A 183 20.55 -9.27 -38.57
N LEU A 184 20.06 -8.13 -39.08
CA LEU A 184 18.86 -7.46 -38.57
C LEU A 184 17.62 -8.35 -38.69
N SER A 185 17.53 -9.12 -39.79
CA SER A 185 16.45 -10.08 -40.02
C SER A 185 16.43 -11.18 -38.96
N LYS A 186 17.61 -11.70 -38.59
CA LYS A 186 17.74 -12.71 -37.53
C LYS A 186 17.36 -12.11 -36.18
N THR A 187 17.82 -10.90 -35.87
CA THR A 187 17.46 -10.18 -34.63
C THR A 187 15.96 -9.95 -34.53
N PHE A 188 15.30 -9.54 -35.61
CA PHE A 188 13.85 -9.35 -35.62
C PHE A 188 13.11 -10.68 -35.46
N SER A 189 13.54 -11.72 -36.19
CA SER A 189 12.93 -13.05 -36.09
C SER A 189 13.09 -13.66 -34.68
N THR A 190 14.25 -13.51 -34.04
CA THR A 190 14.46 -14.00 -32.67
C THR A 190 13.66 -13.20 -31.65
N LEU A 191 13.55 -11.87 -31.82
CA LEU A 191 12.69 -11.03 -30.99
C LEU A 191 11.23 -11.46 -31.09
N VAL A 192 10.70 -11.61 -32.30
CA VAL A 192 9.31 -12.08 -32.53
C VAL A 192 9.11 -13.46 -31.92
N ALA A 193 10.03 -14.40 -32.14
CA ALA A 193 9.94 -15.74 -31.55
C ALA A 193 9.97 -15.70 -30.01
N ALA A 194 10.87 -14.93 -29.41
CA ALA A 194 10.98 -14.78 -27.97
C ALA A 194 9.72 -14.13 -27.36
N THR A 195 9.22 -13.04 -27.96
CA THR A 195 7.97 -12.39 -27.53
C THR A 195 6.77 -13.33 -27.67
N THR A 196 6.67 -14.07 -28.78
CA THR A 196 5.59 -15.05 -28.99
C THR A 196 5.67 -16.16 -27.95
N CYS A 197 6.86 -16.68 -27.66
CA CYS A 197 7.07 -17.68 -26.62
C CYS A 197 6.65 -17.15 -25.23
N LEU A 198 7.06 -15.94 -24.87
CA LEU A 198 6.67 -15.30 -23.60
C LEU A 198 5.15 -15.09 -23.50
N ILE A 199 4.50 -14.68 -24.59
CA ILE A 199 3.03 -14.55 -24.65
C ILE A 199 2.36 -15.91 -24.49
N LEU A 200 2.86 -16.96 -25.16
CA LEU A 200 2.33 -18.32 -25.04
C LEU A 200 2.49 -18.86 -23.62
N VAL A 201 3.66 -18.70 -23.01
CA VAL A 201 3.90 -19.11 -21.61
C VAL A 201 3.00 -18.31 -20.67
N GLY A 202 2.90 -16.99 -20.84
CA GLY A 202 2.01 -16.14 -20.05
C GLY A 202 0.55 -16.57 -20.19
N THR A 203 0.10 -16.86 -21.40
CA THR A 203 -1.27 -17.34 -21.67
C THR A 203 -1.51 -18.70 -21.05
N LEU A 204 -0.54 -19.63 -21.14
CA LEU A 204 -0.61 -20.93 -20.50
C LEU A 204 -0.76 -20.76 -18.99
N ILE A 205 0.12 -19.96 -18.36
CA ILE A 205 0.06 -19.67 -16.92
C ILE A 205 -1.32 -19.09 -16.55
N LEU A 206 -1.83 -18.11 -17.31
CA LEU A 206 -3.14 -17.51 -17.03
C LEU A 206 -4.30 -18.52 -17.12
N ASN A 207 -4.18 -19.55 -17.96
CA ASN A 207 -5.22 -20.57 -18.12
C ASN A 207 -5.06 -21.77 -17.19
N THR A 208 -3.84 -22.05 -16.70
CA THR A 208 -3.56 -23.23 -15.86
C THR A 208 -3.36 -22.89 -14.38
N HIS A 209 -3.11 -21.62 -14.04
CA HIS A 209 -2.84 -21.23 -12.67
C HIS A 209 -4.12 -21.28 -11.84
N THR A 210 -4.03 -21.82 -10.63
CA THR A 210 -5.07 -21.71 -9.61
C THR A 210 -4.67 -20.63 -8.62
N THR A 211 -5.54 -19.64 -8.41
CA THR A 211 -5.38 -18.65 -7.35
C THR A 211 -5.96 -19.15 -6.03
N ASN A 212 -6.40 -20.40 -5.95
CA ASN A 212 -7.03 -20.91 -4.75
C ASN A 212 -6.00 -21.22 -3.66
N ILE A 213 -6.43 -20.99 -2.42
CA ILE A 213 -5.73 -21.40 -1.21
C ILE A 213 -6.30 -22.76 -0.82
N PHE A 214 -5.44 -23.79 -0.88
CA PHE A 214 -5.80 -25.14 -0.48
C PHE A 214 -5.28 -25.44 0.93
N VAL A 215 -6.18 -25.47 1.91
CA VAL A 215 -5.88 -25.83 3.29
C VAL A 215 -6.11 -27.33 3.44
N LYS A 216 -5.03 -28.10 3.32
CA LYS A 216 -5.05 -29.58 3.27
C LYS A 216 -5.73 -30.20 4.49
N GLU A 217 -5.44 -29.67 5.67
CA GLU A 217 -5.88 -30.16 6.97
C GLU A 217 -7.40 -30.08 7.15
N MET A 218 -8.06 -29.19 6.43
CA MET A 218 -9.51 -28.98 6.49
C MET A 218 -10.23 -29.35 5.19
N ASN A 219 -9.50 -29.90 4.20
CA ASN A 219 -10.00 -30.14 2.85
C ASN A 219 -10.73 -28.92 2.25
N LEU A 220 -10.20 -27.72 2.52
CA LEU A 220 -10.84 -26.46 2.17
C LEU A 220 -10.12 -25.84 0.97
N ASN A 221 -10.90 -25.48 -0.05
CA ASN A 221 -10.40 -24.88 -1.29
C ASN A 221 -11.13 -23.55 -1.53
N LEU A 222 -10.46 -22.43 -1.27
CA LEU A 222 -11.05 -21.10 -1.36
C LEU A 222 -10.32 -20.25 -2.39
N GLU A 223 -11.06 -19.50 -3.19
CA GLU A 223 -10.49 -18.56 -4.15
C GLU A 223 -9.88 -17.35 -3.42
N LEU A 224 -8.63 -16.99 -3.74
CA LEU A 224 -7.96 -15.86 -3.10
C LEU A 224 -8.76 -14.55 -3.22
N SER A 225 -9.43 -14.31 -4.35
CA SER A 225 -10.24 -13.10 -4.57
C SER A 225 -11.39 -12.98 -3.57
N GLN A 226 -12.01 -14.10 -3.16
CA GLN A 226 -13.07 -14.14 -2.17
C GLN A 226 -12.51 -13.85 -0.77
N VAL A 227 -11.36 -14.45 -0.45
CA VAL A 227 -10.65 -14.26 0.83
C VAL A 227 -10.20 -12.81 0.99
N THR A 228 -9.67 -12.20 -0.06
CA THR A 228 -9.17 -10.81 -0.06
C THR A 228 -10.24 -9.77 -0.38
N SER A 229 -11.50 -10.17 -0.53
CA SER A 229 -12.58 -9.25 -0.87
C SER A 229 -12.78 -8.17 0.19
N LEU A 230 -13.13 -6.97 -0.26
CA LEU A 230 -13.39 -5.81 0.59
C LEU A 230 -14.90 -5.55 0.69
N PRO A 231 -15.40 -5.01 1.83
CA PRO A 231 -16.79 -4.58 1.94
C PRO A 231 -17.14 -3.49 0.91
N VAL A 232 -18.42 -3.40 0.53
CA VAL A 232 -18.91 -2.52 -0.57
C VAL A 232 -18.49 -1.06 -0.42
N ILE A 233 -18.32 -0.58 0.81
CA ILE A 233 -17.84 0.78 1.12
C ILE A 233 -16.49 1.14 0.47
N HIS A 234 -15.66 0.16 0.10
CA HIS A 234 -14.40 0.41 -0.60
C HIS A 234 -14.60 0.64 -2.10
N SER A 235 -15.74 0.23 -2.67
CA SER A 235 -16.06 0.35 -4.09
C SER A 235 -16.97 1.54 -4.42
N ASP A 236 -17.78 2.01 -3.48
CA ASP A 236 -18.69 3.15 -3.65
C ASP A 236 -18.13 4.48 -3.13
N GLY A 237 -16.89 4.49 -2.60
CA GLY A 237 -16.21 5.67 -2.11
C GLY A 237 -16.52 6.05 -0.65
N CYS A 238 -17.19 5.18 0.11
CA CYS A 238 -17.53 5.43 1.52
C CYS A 238 -16.50 4.98 2.56
N HIS A 239 -15.48 4.26 2.13
CA HIS A 239 -14.22 4.15 2.83
C HIS A 239 -13.27 5.22 2.28
N VAL A 240 -13.10 6.31 3.03
CA VAL A 240 -12.37 7.49 2.58
C VAL A 240 -10.89 7.15 2.40
N ASN A 241 -10.34 7.47 1.23
CA ASN A 241 -8.91 7.31 0.95
C ASN A 241 -8.08 8.38 1.68
N TRP A 242 -6.76 8.21 1.65
CA TRP A 242 -5.78 9.07 2.32
C TRP A 242 -5.97 10.57 2.06
N ASN A 243 -6.16 10.96 0.80
CA ASN A 243 -6.17 12.34 0.30
C ASN A 243 -7.52 13.09 0.40
N ARG A 244 -8.43 12.64 1.27
CA ARG A 244 -9.76 13.25 1.42
C ARG A 244 -10.11 13.46 2.88
N GLU A 245 -10.63 14.63 3.18
CA GLU A 245 -10.96 15.03 4.56
C GLU A 245 -12.47 14.90 4.86
N ILE A 246 -13.30 14.56 3.86
CA ILE A 246 -14.76 14.52 3.99
C ILE A 246 -15.29 13.18 3.49
N SER A 247 -16.14 12.55 4.30
CA SER A 247 -16.92 11.37 3.92
C SER A 247 -18.16 11.77 3.11
N GLY A 248 -18.50 11.00 2.07
CA GLY A 248 -19.78 11.13 1.37
C GLY A 248 -20.99 10.77 2.25
N GLU A 249 -22.20 10.73 1.69
CA GLU A 249 -23.41 10.45 2.48
C GLU A 249 -23.37 9.08 3.17
N CYS A 250 -22.95 8.04 2.46
CA CYS A 250 -22.62 6.72 3.02
C CYS A 250 -23.73 6.10 3.87
N LEU A 251 -24.93 6.05 3.30
CA LEU A 251 -26.16 5.54 3.92
C LEU A 251 -26.42 4.07 3.52
N TYR A 252 -26.70 3.23 4.51
CA TYR A 252 -26.95 1.79 4.38
C TYR A 252 -28.02 1.33 5.39
N GLY A 253 -28.28 0.02 5.47
CA GLY A 253 -29.26 -0.54 6.42
C GLY A 253 -30.70 -0.29 5.98
N ASP A 254 -31.58 0.04 6.92
CA ASP A 254 -32.95 0.47 6.64
C ASP A 254 -33.01 1.99 6.41
N LEU A 255 -32.99 2.40 5.14
CA LEU A 255 -33.02 3.81 4.75
C LEU A 255 -34.32 4.54 5.11
N THR A 256 -35.38 3.79 5.42
CA THR A 256 -36.67 4.36 5.86
C THR A 256 -36.72 4.64 7.35
N SER A 257 -35.77 4.09 8.11
CA SER A 257 -35.72 4.25 9.56
C SER A 257 -35.34 5.67 9.97
N LYS A 258 -36.01 6.13 11.04
CA LYS A 258 -35.66 7.37 11.75
C LYS A 258 -34.52 7.15 12.76
N LYS A 259 -34.27 5.91 13.16
CA LYS A 259 -33.18 5.55 14.07
C LYS A 259 -31.89 5.43 13.28
N THR A 260 -30.81 6.00 13.81
CA THR A 260 -29.53 6.04 13.12
C THR A 260 -28.46 5.35 13.97
N ILE A 261 -27.69 4.48 13.32
CA ILE A 261 -26.45 3.91 13.84
C ILE A 261 -25.28 4.40 13.00
N VAL A 262 -24.17 4.77 13.64
CA VAL A 262 -22.95 5.21 12.95
C VAL A 262 -21.82 4.20 13.21
N LEU A 263 -21.15 3.75 12.15
CA LEU A 263 -19.88 3.02 12.23
C LEU A 263 -18.73 4.00 11.99
N PHE A 264 -17.83 4.15 12.95
CA PHE A 264 -16.78 5.18 12.93
C PHE A 264 -15.38 4.60 13.17
N GLY A 265 -14.43 4.91 12.30
CA GLY A 265 -13.01 4.63 12.54
C GLY A 265 -12.18 4.31 11.29
N ASP A 266 -11.14 3.50 11.47
CA ASP A 266 -10.22 3.16 10.37
C ASP A 266 -10.66 1.90 9.61
N SER A 267 -9.73 1.27 8.88
CA SER A 267 -9.98 0.01 8.17
C SER A 267 -10.37 -1.16 9.10
N HIS A 268 -10.03 -1.09 10.39
CA HIS A 268 -10.44 -2.06 11.41
C HIS A 268 -11.84 -1.79 11.96
N ALA A 269 -12.39 -0.57 11.80
CA ALA A 269 -13.83 -0.35 11.86
C ALA A 269 -14.51 -0.82 10.58
N ALA A 270 -13.94 -0.48 9.42
CA ALA A 270 -14.50 -0.81 8.11
C ALA A 270 -14.66 -2.32 7.86
N GLN A 271 -13.77 -3.17 8.40
CA GLN A 271 -13.89 -4.63 8.27
C GLN A 271 -15.17 -5.20 8.92
N TRP A 272 -15.76 -4.50 9.88
CA TRP A 272 -17.01 -4.90 10.53
C TRP A 272 -18.27 -4.44 9.78
N PHE A 273 -18.12 -3.75 8.65
CA PHE A 273 -19.22 -3.17 7.90
C PHE A 273 -20.34 -4.18 7.58
N ASP A 274 -20.00 -5.35 7.01
CA ASP A 274 -21.02 -6.33 6.61
C ASP A 274 -21.86 -6.82 7.82
N ALA A 275 -21.22 -6.98 8.99
CA ALA A 275 -21.90 -7.40 10.22
C ALA A 275 -22.80 -6.29 10.76
N VAL A 276 -22.27 -5.06 10.86
CA VAL A 276 -23.02 -3.90 11.37
C VAL A 276 -24.18 -3.53 10.44
N GLU A 277 -24.02 -3.69 9.12
CA GLU A 277 -25.11 -3.50 8.16
C GLU A 277 -26.22 -4.55 8.36
N GLY A 278 -25.85 -5.82 8.56
CA GLY A 278 -26.80 -6.89 8.87
C GLY A 278 -27.61 -6.58 10.13
N ILE A 279 -26.92 -6.20 11.22
CA ILE A 279 -27.54 -5.81 12.49
C ILE A 279 -28.43 -4.57 12.32
N ALA A 280 -27.97 -3.57 11.56
CA ALA A 280 -28.77 -2.38 11.32
C ALA A 280 -30.09 -2.72 10.59
N LYS A 281 -30.07 -3.65 9.63
CA LYS A 281 -31.29 -4.14 8.97
C LYS A 281 -32.19 -4.90 9.94
N ASN A 282 -31.63 -5.81 10.73
CA ASN A 282 -32.37 -6.62 11.71
C ASN A 282 -33.06 -5.76 12.78
N GLN A 283 -32.36 -4.73 13.26
CA GLN A 283 -32.82 -3.86 14.34
C GLN A 283 -33.61 -2.63 13.83
N GLY A 284 -33.78 -2.48 12.51
CA GLY A 284 -34.52 -1.37 11.91
C GLY A 284 -33.83 -0.01 12.07
N TYR A 285 -32.52 0.06 11.80
CA TYR A 285 -31.71 1.27 11.82
C TYR A 285 -31.19 1.63 10.43
N LYS A 286 -31.12 2.93 10.17
CA LYS A 286 -30.29 3.48 9.09
C LYS A 286 -28.84 3.50 9.54
N LEU A 287 -27.96 2.88 8.78
CA LEU A 287 -26.52 2.87 9.02
C LEU A 287 -25.83 4.00 8.26
N ILE A 288 -24.95 4.72 8.93
CA ILE A 288 -24.02 5.67 8.32
C ILE A 288 -22.59 5.18 8.57
N SER A 289 -21.83 4.97 7.50
CA SER A 289 -20.42 4.55 7.58
C SER A 289 -19.51 5.77 7.46
N LEU A 290 -18.76 6.06 8.52
CA LEU A 290 -17.72 7.09 8.57
C LEU A 290 -16.38 6.39 8.80
N THR A 291 -15.77 5.86 7.73
CA THR A 291 -14.48 5.18 7.85
C THR A 291 -13.42 5.72 6.90
N LYS A 292 -12.14 5.68 7.31
CA LYS A 292 -11.03 6.19 6.51
C LYS A 292 -9.77 5.32 6.63
N SER A 293 -9.05 5.14 5.53
CA SER A 293 -7.82 4.33 5.51
C SER A 293 -6.78 4.86 6.51
N ALA A 294 -6.39 3.97 7.43
CA ALA A 294 -5.47 4.18 8.56
C ALA A 294 -5.64 5.49 9.36
N CYS A 295 -6.87 6.02 9.40
CA CYS A 295 -7.22 7.14 10.26
C CYS A 295 -8.22 6.66 11.31
N SER A 296 -7.70 6.42 12.52
CA SER A 296 -8.45 5.87 13.64
C SER A 296 -9.66 6.72 14.02
N ALA A 297 -10.67 6.15 14.69
CA ALA A 297 -11.70 6.93 15.39
C ALA A 297 -11.11 7.80 16.51
N LEU A 298 -9.92 7.45 16.99
CA LEU A 298 -9.24 8.04 18.12
C LEU A 298 -8.13 9.00 17.67
N LYS A 299 -7.97 10.13 18.36
CA LYS A 299 -6.93 11.13 18.05
C LYS A 299 -5.53 10.71 18.53
N LEU A 300 -5.04 9.56 18.03
CA LEU A 300 -3.77 8.96 18.43
C LEU A 300 -2.55 9.70 17.84
N PRO A 301 -1.42 9.81 18.56
CA PRO A 301 -0.19 10.45 18.07
C PRO A 301 0.57 9.49 17.13
N ILE A 302 0.14 9.42 15.88
CA ILE A 302 0.72 8.57 14.84
C ILE A 302 1.61 9.45 13.96
N SER A 303 2.89 9.10 13.80
CA SER A 303 3.78 9.81 12.88
C SER A 303 3.31 9.70 11.44
N ASN A 304 3.51 10.78 10.66
CA ASN A 304 3.38 10.75 9.21
C ASN A 304 4.28 9.65 8.63
N ARG A 305 3.68 8.73 7.86
CA ARG A 305 4.38 7.61 7.22
C ARG A 305 3.51 6.96 6.15
N GLY A 306 4.10 6.61 5.02
CA GLY A 306 3.32 6.16 3.88
C GLY A 306 2.38 7.26 3.40
N SER A 307 1.26 6.89 2.78
CA SER A 307 0.21 7.85 2.43
C SER A 307 -0.52 8.43 3.64
N TYR A 308 -0.15 8.09 4.89
CA TYR A 308 -0.76 8.65 6.09
C TYR A 308 -0.24 10.07 6.35
N ASN A 309 -1.17 11.02 6.40
CA ASN A 309 -0.96 12.39 6.85
C ASN A 309 -1.83 12.66 8.09
N GLU A 310 -1.20 13.02 9.20
CA GLU A 310 -1.86 13.31 10.46
C GLU A 310 -2.82 14.47 10.33
N ASP A 311 -2.47 15.56 9.63
CA ASP A 311 -3.32 16.75 9.50
C ASP A 311 -4.60 16.42 8.74
N GLU A 312 -4.50 15.72 7.60
CA GLU A 312 -5.66 15.27 6.82
C GLU A 312 -6.54 14.30 7.61
N CYS A 313 -5.92 13.42 8.42
CA CYS A 313 -6.65 12.53 9.30
C CYS A 313 -7.37 13.30 10.42
N ARG A 314 -6.72 14.30 11.02
CA ARG A 314 -7.31 15.14 12.08
C ARG A 314 -8.49 15.95 11.55
N GLU A 315 -8.36 16.49 10.35
CA GLU A 315 -9.46 17.22 9.70
C GLU A 315 -10.63 16.29 9.40
N TRP A 316 -10.39 15.10 8.86
CA TRP A 316 -11.44 14.10 8.68
C TRP A 316 -12.11 13.66 9.99
N GLN A 317 -11.34 13.47 11.06
CA GLN A 317 -11.88 13.16 12.38
C GLN A 317 -12.80 14.28 12.87
N ASN A 318 -12.37 15.54 12.75
CA ASN A 318 -13.17 16.70 13.15
C ASN A 318 -14.47 16.79 12.35
N ASN A 319 -14.39 16.69 11.01
CA ASN A 319 -15.55 16.72 10.13
C ASN A 319 -16.54 15.59 10.45
N SER A 320 -16.02 14.39 10.73
CA SER A 320 -16.84 13.23 11.11
C SER A 320 -17.50 13.41 12.48
N ILE A 321 -16.79 13.96 13.46
CA ILE A 321 -17.31 14.25 14.80
C ILE A 321 -18.41 15.30 14.74
N GLU A 322 -18.23 16.39 14.00
CA GLU A 322 -19.27 17.40 13.82
C GLU A 322 -20.50 16.81 13.14
N ARG A 323 -20.32 16.00 12.09
CA ARG A 323 -21.42 15.29 11.46
C ARG A 323 -22.15 14.35 12.43
N ILE A 324 -21.44 13.64 13.31
CA ILE A 324 -22.06 12.81 14.35
C ILE A 324 -22.91 13.66 15.31
N LYS A 325 -22.43 14.85 15.70
CA LYS A 325 -23.18 15.79 16.55
C LYS A 325 -24.44 16.32 15.89
N GLU A 326 -24.40 16.57 14.58
CA GLU A 326 -25.57 16.98 13.80
C GLU A 326 -26.60 15.85 13.68
N LEU A 327 -26.13 14.63 13.40
CA LEU A 327 -26.98 13.45 13.23
C LEU A 327 -27.65 12.99 14.52
N LYS A 328 -27.01 13.21 15.67
CA LYS A 328 -27.43 12.73 17.00
C LYS A 328 -27.85 11.25 16.99
N PRO A 329 -26.96 10.34 16.57
CA PRO A 329 -27.32 8.94 16.39
C PRO A 329 -27.68 8.29 17.73
N GLU A 330 -28.56 7.31 17.68
CA GLU A 330 -28.92 6.51 18.86
C GLU A 330 -27.75 5.61 19.27
N VAL A 331 -27.01 5.10 18.27
CA VAL A 331 -25.84 4.23 18.50
C VAL A 331 -24.65 4.72 17.68
N LEU A 332 -23.49 4.82 18.32
CA LEU A 332 -22.19 4.95 17.67
C LEU A 332 -21.36 3.70 17.98
N ILE A 333 -20.92 2.99 16.95
CA ILE A 333 -19.92 1.93 17.06
C ILE A 333 -18.59 2.48 16.56
N ALA A 334 -17.68 2.75 17.49
CA ALA A 334 -16.31 3.15 17.20
C ALA A 334 -15.37 1.94 17.27
N SER A 335 -14.42 1.85 16.34
CA SER A 335 -13.33 0.87 16.40
C SER A 335 -12.04 1.46 15.81
N ALA A 336 -10.91 0.89 16.18
CA ALA A 336 -9.60 1.34 15.75
C ALA A 336 -8.61 0.18 15.72
N PHE A 337 -7.69 0.21 14.75
CA PHE A 337 -6.54 -0.67 14.74
C PHE A 337 -5.68 -0.41 15.98
N SER A 338 -5.37 -1.46 16.74
CA SER A 338 -4.65 -1.35 18.00
C SER A 338 -3.13 -1.41 17.85
N HIS A 339 -2.62 -1.71 16.64
CA HIS A 339 -1.19 -1.95 16.38
C HIS A 339 -0.46 -0.80 15.69
N TYR A 340 -1.02 0.42 15.68
CA TYR A 340 -0.30 1.62 15.22
C TYR A 340 1.05 1.81 15.93
N ASN A 341 2.04 2.34 15.21
CA ASN A 341 3.28 2.83 15.81
C ASN A 341 3.04 4.25 16.31
N LEU A 342 3.03 4.43 17.63
CA LEU A 342 2.74 5.71 18.27
C LEU A 342 4.03 6.45 18.66
N GLU A 343 4.02 7.78 18.58
CA GLU A 343 5.07 8.64 19.14
C GLU A 343 4.89 8.78 20.66
N LEU A 344 5.37 7.78 21.39
CA LEU A 344 5.26 7.74 22.85
C LEU A 344 6.24 8.73 23.49
N LYS A 345 5.73 9.69 24.28
CA LYS A 345 6.57 10.67 25.00
C LYS A 345 7.00 10.23 26.40
N ALA A 346 6.28 9.28 26.99
CA ALA A 346 6.60 8.67 28.31
C ALA A 346 5.63 7.53 28.70
N ASN A 347 4.43 7.50 28.14
CA ASN A 347 3.35 6.61 28.57
C ASN A 347 3.24 5.34 27.72
N SER A 348 2.53 4.34 28.27
CA SER A 348 2.22 3.10 27.55
C SER A 348 1.27 3.37 26.37
N LYS A 349 1.25 2.45 25.41
CA LYS A 349 0.32 2.50 24.28
C LYS A 349 -1.14 2.57 24.77
N ASP A 350 -1.49 1.72 25.73
CA ASP A 350 -2.83 1.63 26.30
C ASP A 350 -3.29 2.95 26.94
N PHE A 351 -2.37 3.71 27.56
CA PHE A 351 -2.69 5.04 28.10
C PHE A 351 -3.21 5.97 27.00
N TYR A 352 -2.57 6.00 25.82
CA TYR A 352 -3.02 6.85 24.73
C TYR A 352 -4.37 6.42 24.16
N TYR A 353 -4.64 5.11 24.04
CA TYR A 353 -5.96 4.61 23.64
C TYR A 353 -7.03 5.00 24.65
N LEU A 354 -6.81 4.77 25.95
CA LEU A 354 -7.77 5.14 26.99
C LEU A 354 -8.02 6.65 27.04
N LYS A 355 -6.96 7.46 26.96
CA LYS A 355 -7.05 8.93 26.97
C LYS A 355 -7.86 9.42 25.76
N THR A 356 -7.55 8.95 24.56
CA THR A 356 -8.23 9.40 23.34
C THR A 356 -9.66 8.87 23.22
N GLN A 357 -9.96 7.69 23.77
CA GLN A 357 -11.33 7.21 23.95
C GLN A 357 -12.12 8.11 24.91
N GLN A 358 -11.52 8.53 26.03
CA GLN A 358 -12.12 9.49 26.95
C GLN A 358 -12.40 10.84 26.27
N GLU A 359 -11.46 11.36 25.49
CA GLU A 359 -11.62 12.61 24.74
C GLU A 359 -12.75 12.51 23.70
N LEU A 360 -12.84 11.40 22.95
CA LEU A 360 -13.94 11.15 22.02
C LEU A 360 -15.29 11.09 22.73
N HIS A 361 -15.36 10.36 23.85
CA HIS A 361 -16.56 10.28 24.68
C HIS A 361 -17.00 11.67 25.17
N GLN A 362 -16.06 12.49 25.66
CA GLN A 362 -16.35 13.84 26.12
C GLN A 362 -16.86 14.76 25.00
N GLN A 363 -16.32 14.65 23.78
CA GLN A 363 -16.75 15.45 22.63
C GLN A 363 -18.16 15.11 22.14
N LEU A 364 -18.60 13.86 22.35
CA LEU A 364 -19.88 13.34 21.88
C LEU A 364 -20.92 13.19 23.00
N LEU A 365 -20.55 13.54 24.24
CA LEU A 365 -21.44 13.52 25.39
C LEU A 365 -22.63 14.45 25.14
N GLY A 366 -23.85 13.91 25.29
CA GLY A 366 -25.10 14.63 25.02
C GLY A 366 -25.55 14.64 23.55
N TYR A 367 -24.75 14.11 22.63
CA TYR A 367 -25.12 13.97 21.21
C TYR A 367 -25.43 12.52 20.83
N VAL A 368 -24.77 11.55 21.46
CA VAL A 368 -24.95 10.11 21.19
C VAL A 368 -25.55 9.43 22.41
N ASN A 369 -26.59 8.61 22.22
CA ASN A 369 -27.24 7.89 23.33
C ASN A 369 -26.41 6.67 23.80
N LYS A 370 -25.99 5.80 22.87
CA LYS A 370 -25.17 4.61 23.17
C LYS A 370 -23.85 4.68 22.42
N MET A 371 -22.74 4.86 23.14
CA MET A 371 -21.39 4.81 22.57
C MET A 371 -20.74 3.46 22.84
N VAL A 372 -20.59 2.68 21.78
CA VAL A 372 -19.94 1.36 21.78
C VAL A 372 -18.51 1.51 21.29
N TYR A 373 -17.58 0.91 22.01
CA TYR A 373 -16.21 0.70 21.53
C TYR A 373 -15.99 -0.79 21.28
N LEU A 374 -15.90 -1.15 20.00
CA LEU A 374 -15.58 -2.49 19.55
C LEU A 374 -14.07 -2.63 19.51
N THR A 375 -13.50 -3.39 20.46
CA THR A 375 -12.05 -3.57 20.52
C THR A 375 -11.54 -4.33 19.30
N ASP A 376 -10.28 -4.11 18.97
CA ASP A 376 -9.66 -4.70 17.78
C ASP A 376 -9.63 -6.24 17.84
N THR A 377 -9.63 -6.86 16.67
CA THR A 377 -9.51 -8.32 16.52
C THR A 377 -8.12 -8.80 16.92
N PRO A 378 -7.96 -10.07 17.33
CA PRO A 378 -6.63 -10.69 17.46
C PRO A 378 -5.83 -10.50 16.17
N LYS A 379 -4.51 -10.33 16.26
CA LYS A 379 -3.67 -10.00 15.11
C LYS A 379 -2.68 -11.14 14.78
N PRO A 380 -2.66 -11.65 13.55
CA PRO A 380 -1.66 -12.63 13.12
C PRO A 380 -0.27 -11.99 13.04
N VAL A 381 0.78 -12.78 13.27
CA VAL A 381 2.17 -12.32 13.12
C VAL A 381 2.66 -12.31 11.66
N LYS A 382 1.87 -12.89 10.76
CA LYS A 382 2.15 -13.10 9.33
C LYS A 382 0.92 -12.81 8.48
N ASN A 383 1.11 -12.67 7.18
CA ASN A 383 0.00 -12.60 6.22
C ASN A 383 -0.64 -14.00 6.07
N ILE A 384 -1.90 -14.13 6.49
CA ILE A 384 -2.56 -15.44 6.59
C ILE A 384 -2.79 -16.11 5.23
N PRO A 385 -3.40 -15.46 4.22
CA PRO A 385 -3.57 -16.08 2.90
C PRO A 385 -2.26 -16.60 2.32
N ARG A 386 -1.20 -15.79 2.44
CA ARG A 386 0.13 -16.16 1.96
C ARG A 386 0.73 -17.34 2.72
N CYS A 387 0.58 -17.35 4.05
CA CYS A 387 1.08 -18.42 4.90
C CYS A 387 0.41 -19.75 4.54
N LEU A 388 -0.93 -19.75 4.39
CA LEU A 388 -1.72 -20.93 4.04
C LEU A 388 -1.42 -21.45 2.63
N SER A 389 -0.98 -20.59 1.69
CA SER A 389 -0.56 -21.05 0.35
C SER A 389 0.72 -21.90 0.35
N HIS A 390 1.56 -21.82 1.38
CA HIS A 390 2.90 -22.43 1.38
C HIS A 390 3.21 -23.30 2.60
N ASN A 391 2.45 -23.19 3.68
CA ASN A 391 2.74 -23.85 4.96
C ASN A 391 1.51 -24.59 5.50
N SER A 392 1.71 -25.36 6.58
CA SER A 392 0.62 -26.00 7.30
C SER A 392 -0.23 -25.00 8.07
N LEU A 393 -1.51 -25.34 8.30
CA LEU A 393 -2.44 -24.54 9.09
C LEU A 393 -1.87 -24.19 10.47
N GLU A 394 -1.26 -25.17 11.14
CA GLU A 394 -0.70 -24.99 12.48
C GLU A 394 0.36 -23.87 12.54
N SER A 395 1.24 -23.79 11.53
CA SER A 395 2.27 -22.76 11.46
C SER A 395 1.71 -21.34 11.26
N CYS A 396 0.48 -21.24 10.75
CA CYS A 396 -0.23 -19.99 10.49
C CYS A 396 -1.09 -19.53 11.67
N ASN A 397 -1.22 -20.33 12.73
CA ASN A 397 -2.05 -20.03 13.91
C ASN A 397 -1.35 -19.13 14.96
N GLN A 398 -0.19 -18.56 14.63
CA GLN A 398 0.50 -17.59 15.47
C GLN A 398 -0.23 -16.23 15.45
N ILE A 399 -1.21 -16.10 16.34
CA ILE A 399 -2.12 -14.96 16.42
C ILE A 399 -2.11 -14.42 17.84
N ASN A 400 -1.82 -13.13 17.99
CA ASN A 400 -1.67 -12.48 19.27
C ASN A 400 -2.94 -11.72 19.67
N ARG A 401 -3.27 -11.72 20.96
CA ARG A 401 -4.33 -10.89 21.51
C ARG A 401 -3.99 -9.41 21.33
N SER A 402 -4.93 -8.65 20.78
CA SER A 402 -4.87 -7.19 20.69
C SER A 402 -5.26 -6.55 22.03
N SER A 403 -4.87 -5.29 22.24
CA SER A 403 -5.24 -4.56 23.45
C SER A 403 -6.78 -4.46 23.56
N SER A 404 -7.30 -4.76 24.74
CA SER A 404 -8.74 -4.74 25.02
C SER A 404 -9.12 -3.65 26.04
N VAL A 405 -8.29 -2.61 26.17
CA VAL A 405 -8.55 -1.49 27.08
C VAL A 405 -9.67 -0.62 26.53
N VAL A 406 -10.66 -0.33 27.37
CA VAL A 406 -11.81 0.51 27.03
C VAL A 406 -12.06 1.51 28.16
N TYR A 407 -12.28 2.76 27.80
CA TYR A 407 -12.66 3.81 28.74
C TYR A 407 -13.99 3.44 29.40
N LYS A 408 -14.06 3.56 30.73
CA LYS A 408 -15.13 2.99 31.56
C LYS A 408 -16.57 3.42 31.20
N GLU A 409 -16.75 4.60 30.61
CA GLU A 409 -18.08 5.12 30.23
C GLU A 409 -18.51 4.64 28.82
N LEU A 410 -17.62 3.98 28.07
CA LEU A 410 -17.96 3.37 26.79
C LEU A 410 -18.45 1.94 26.98
N ILE A 411 -19.41 1.53 26.17
CA ILE A 411 -19.89 0.15 26.12
C ILE A 411 -18.83 -0.69 25.41
N LYS A 412 -18.09 -1.50 26.18
CA LYS A 412 -17.08 -2.42 25.64
C LYS A 412 -17.74 -3.63 24.98
N ILE A 413 -17.37 -3.89 23.73
CA ILE A 413 -17.56 -5.16 23.03
C ILE A 413 -16.18 -5.70 22.65
N ASP A 414 -15.90 -6.94 23.04
CA ASP A 414 -14.60 -7.60 22.81
C ASP A 414 -14.78 -8.85 21.94
N PRO A 415 -14.38 -8.82 20.67
CA PRO A 415 -14.61 -9.90 19.73
C PRO A 415 -13.61 -11.06 19.90
N TYR A 416 -12.67 -10.98 20.85
CA TYR A 416 -11.58 -11.96 20.98
C TYR A 416 -12.09 -13.40 21.01
N GLN A 417 -13.11 -13.69 21.84
CA GLN A 417 -13.64 -15.04 22.03
C GLN A 417 -14.34 -15.61 20.77
N TRP A 418 -14.73 -14.75 19.82
CA TRP A 418 -15.34 -15.18 18.56
C TRP A 418 -14.31 -15.73 17.58
N PHE A 419 -13.04 -15.36 17.74
CA PHE A 419 -11.94 -15.82 16.87
C PHE A 419 -10.92 -16.71 17.61
N CYS A 420 -10.77 -16.52 18.92
CA CYS A 420 -9.80 -17.18 19.78
C CYS A 420 -10.46 -17.59 21.10
N ASP A 421 -10.60 -18.90 21.33
CA ASP A 421 -10.96 -19.47 22.64
C ASP A 421 -9.67 -19.97 23.33
N LYS A 422 -9.49 -21.29 23.48
CA LYS A 422 -8.28 -21.92 24.04
C LYS A 422 -7.08 -21.78 23.12
N SER A 423 -7.34 -21.62 21.83
CA SER A 423 -6.35 -21.35 20.80
C SER A 423 -6.98 -20.46 19.71
N CYS A 424 -6.13 -19.69 19.03
CA CYS A 424 -6.52 -18.94 17.84
C CYS A 424 -6.27 -19.80 16.60
N SER A 425 -7.18 -19.76 15.62
CA SER A 425 -6.98 -20.43 14.33
C SER A 425 -7.09 -19.44 13.18
N ALA A 426 -6.24 -19.61 12.18
CA ALA A 426 -6.29 -18.85 10.93
C ALA A 426 -7.49 -19.23 10.06
N VAL A 427 -8.08 -20.42 10.29
CA VAL A 427 -9.25 -20.95 9.59
C VAL A 427 -10.28 -21.41 10.62
N LYS A 428 -11.54 -21.00 10.44
CA LYS A 428 -12.66 -21.46 11.27
C LYS A 428 -13.73 -22.06 10.37
N GLU A 429 -14.20 -23.25 10.74
CA GLU A 429 -15.26 -23.98 10.03
C GLU A 429 -14.95 -24.12 8.52
N ASN A 430 -15.50 -23.24 7.69
CA ASN A 430 -15.34 -23.23 6.24
C ASN A 430 -14.78 -21.91 5.67
N TYR A 431 -14.23 -21.02 6.52
CA TYR A 431 -13.68 -19.73 6.09
C TYR A 431 -12.31 -19.42 6.68
N ILE A 432 -11.49 -18.70 5.91
CA ILE A 432 -10.24 -18.11 6.40
C ILE A 432 -10.59 -16.85 7.20
N VAL A 433 -10.01 -16.72 8.40
CA VAL A 433 -10.35 -15.63 9.33
C VAL A 433 -9.79 -14.29 8.87
N TYR A 434 -8.58 -14.26 8.30
CA TYR A 434 -7.87 -13.03 7.94
C TYR A 434 -7.59 -12.92 6.44
N ARG A 435 -7.81 -11.73 5.88
CA ARG A 435 -7.54 -11.43 4.46
C ARG A 435 -6.12 -10.96 4.18
N ASP A 436 -5.37 -10.61 5.23
CA ASP A 436 -3.99 -10.16 5.14
C ASP A 436 -3.24 -10.42 6.47
N ALA A 437 -2.38 -9.50 6.90
CA ALA A 437 -1.61 -9.58 8.14
C ALA A 437 -2.28 -8.91 9.35
N SER A 438 -3.51 -8.39 9.22
CA SER A 438 -4.24 -7.78 10.34
C SER A 438 -5.76 -7.80 10.21
N HIS A 439 -6.32 -7.67 8.99
CA HIS A 439 -7.76 -7.54 8.79
C HIS A 439 -8.45 -8.89 8.71
N ILE A 440 -9.64 -8.98 9.30
CA ILE A 440 -10.52 -10.13 9.11
C ILE A 440 -11.13 -10.14 7.69
N THR A 441 -11.48 -11.32 7.20
CA THR A 441 -12.22 -11.48 5.94
C THR A 441 -13.67 -11.03 6.11
N ARG A 442 -14.35 -10.73 5.01
CA ARG A 442 -15.80 -10.49 5.02
C ARG A 442 -16.58 -11.69 5.56
N ALA A 443 -16.14 -12.91 5.22
CA ALA A 443 -16.75 -14.14 5.72
C ALA A 443 -16.65 -14.23 7.25
N ALA A 444 -15.49 -13.90 7.82
CA ALA A 444 -15.28 -13.86 9.26
C ALA A 444 -16.12 -12.80 9.97
N ALA A 445 -16.23 -11.59 9.39
CA ALA A 445 -17.10 -10.55 9.93
C ALA A 445 -18.57 -11.00 9.91
N LYS A 446 -19.05 -11.55 8.79
CA LYS A 446 -20.42 -12.07 8.66
C LYS A 446 -20.71 -13.22 9.62
N ALA A 447 -19.78 -14.16 9.78
CA ALA A 447 -19.92 -15.28 10.71
C ALA A 447 -19.99 -14.83 12.18
N ALA A 448 -19.47 -13.64 12.50
CA ALA A 448 -19.52 -13.04 13.83
C ALA A 448 -20.73 -12.10 14.04
N THR A 449 -21.65 -11.99 13.07
CA THR A 449 -22.80 -11.06 13.14
C THR A 449 -23.71 -11.36 14.31
N ASP A 450 -24.11 -12.63 14.49
CA ASP A 450 -25.05 -13.02 15.53
C ASP A 450 -24.45 -12.81 16.92
N GLN A 451 -23.17 -13.15 17.11
CA GLN A 451 -22.46 -12.92 18.38
C GLN A 451 -22.29 -11.43 18.68
N LEU A 452 -22.05 -10.60 17.66
CA LEU A 452 -22.00 -9.16 17.82
C LEU A 452 -23.37 -8.59 18.19
N GLU A 453 -24.44 -9.03 17.51
CA GLU A 453 -25.81 -8.62 17.79
C GLU A 453 -26.23 -8.99 19.21
N GLU A 454 -25.98 -10.24 19.62
CA GLU A 454 -26.26 -10.72 20.97
C GLU A 454 -25.49 -9.92 22.02
N ALA A 455 -24.19 -9.66 21.79
CA ALA A 455 -23.39 -8.87 22.71
C ALA A 455 -23.91 -7.42 22.85
N LEU A 456 -24.39 -6.81 21.76
CA LEU A 456 -25.00 -5.48 21.78
C LEU A 456 -26.34 -5.48 22.56
N ILE A 457 -27.16 -6.51 22.39
CA ILE A 457 -28.41 -6.70 23.14
C ILE A 457 -28.14 -6.91 24.63
N GLN A 458 -27.20 -7.79 24.99
CA GLN A 458 -26.81 -8.04 26.38
C GLN A 458 -26.29 -6.78 27.09
N LYS A 459 -25.66 -5.88 26.33
CA LYS A 459 -25.21 -4.56 26.82
C LYS A 459 -26.28 -3.47 26.75
N GLN A 460 -27.53 -3.81 26.44
CA GLN A 460 -28.67 -2.89 26.36
C GLN A 460 -28.41 -1.74 25.38
N VAL A 461 -27.72 -2.03 24.27
CA VAL A 461 -27.58 -1.11 23.13
C VAL A 461 -28.87 -1.09 22.34
N PHE A 462 -29.44 -2.28 22.08
CA PHE A 462 -30.76 -2.45 21.49
C PHE A 462 -31.73 -3.00 22.54
N ASN A 463 -33.01 -2.63 22.42
CA ASN A 463 -34.06 -3.26 23.23
C ASN A 463 -34.32 -4.66 22.66
N LEU A 464 -34.66 -5.62 23.53
CA LEU A 464 -35.15 -6.94 23.10
C LEU A 464 -36.38 -6.73 22.21
N SER A 465 -36.22 -6.84 20.89
CA SER A 465 -37.33 -7.06 19.99
C SER A 465 -37.97 -8.39 20.39
N GLY A 466 -39.29 -8.39 20.58
CA GLY A 466 -40.03 -9.61 20.90
C GLY A 466 -39.75 -10.70 19.87
N GLU A 467 -39.66 -11.93 20.37
CA GLU A 467 -39.54 -13.20 19.64
C GLU A 467 -38.28 -13.36 18.77
N ILE A 468 -37.27 -14.02 19.36
CA ILE A 468 -36.32 -14.83 18.60
C ILE A 468 -37.17 -15.91 17.88
N PRO A 469 -37.22 -15.96 16.53
CA PRO A 469 -37.86 -17.07 15.86
C PRO A 469 -37.03 -18.32 16.17
N SER A 470 -37.58 -19.21 16.98
CA SER A 470 -37.03 -20.53 17.22
C SER A 470 -36.89 -21.26 15.88
N ARG A 471 -35.67 -21.36 15.36
CA ARG A 471 -35.36 -22.23 14.23
C ARG A 471 -34.97 -23.61 14.76
N PHE A 472 -35.81 -24.59 14.43
CA PHE A 472 -35.50 -26.02 14.45
C PHE A 472 -34.45 -26.38 13.41
#